data_AF-A0A661TUA6-F1
#
_entry.id   AF-A0A661TUA6-F1
#
_cell.length_a   1.000
_cell.length_b   1.000
_cell.length_c   1.000
_cell.angle_alpha   90.00
_cell.angle_beta   90.00
_cell.angle_gamma   90.00
#
_symmetry.space_group_name_H-M   'P 1'
#
loop_
_entity.id
_entity.type
_entity.pdbx_description
1 polymer ?
#
loop_
_entity_poly.entity_id
_entity_poly.type
_entity_poly.pdbx_seq_one_letter_code
_entity_poly.pdbx_strand_id
1 'polypeptide(L)'
;MPTPNYQIICQKLLAVLPQKQKEIIERRFGLVGNQRETLQKIGDDFGVTRERIRQIEKEGLAKLKKEKERKDFKKVFNSFKKYLKEIGG
;
A
#
# COMPACT_ATOMS: atom_id res chain seq x y z
N MET A 1 -17.14 14.46 3.49
CA MET A 1 -15.77 14.45 4.06
C MET A 1 -14.80 14.65 2.91
N PRO A 2 -13.87 15.61 2.94
CA PRO A 2 -12.81 15.64 1.94
C PRO A 2 -11.99 14.36 2.14
N THR A 3 -12.08 13.43 1.20
CA THR A 3 -11.19 12.27 1.17
C THR A 3 -9.77 12.81 1.25
N PRO A 4 -8.98 12.48 2.28
CA PRO A 4 -7.55 12.74 2.23
C PRO A 4 -7.06 12.19 0.89
N ASN A 5 -6.31 12.98 0.13
CA ASN A 5 -5.79 12.54 -1.16
C ASN A 5 -4.72 11.46 -0.88
N TYR A 6 -5.18 10.23 -0.64
CA TYR A 6 -4.37 9.08 -0.30
C TYR A 6 -3.44 8.69 -1.45
N GLN A 7 -3.75 9.13 -2.67
CA GLN A 7 -2.90 9.06 -3.86
C GLN A 7 -1.56 9.77 -3.63
N ILE A 8 -1.57 11.02 -3.17
CA ILE A 8 -0.34 11.79 -2.92
C ILE A 8 0.44 11.19 -1.74
N ILE A 9 -0.27 10.74 -0.71
CA ILE A 9 0.29 10.09 0.49
C ILE A 9 1.04 8.80 0.08
N CYS A 10 0.43 8.00 -0.80
CA CYS A 10 1.01 6.75 -1.24
C CYS A 10 2.11 6.94 -2.27
N GLN A 11 2.05 7.91 -3.19
CA GLN A 11 3.17 8.16 -4.10
C GLN A 11 4.49 8.43 -3.35
N LYS A 12 4.44 9.22 -2.27
CA LYS A 12 5.63 9.49 -1.44
C LYS A 12 6.09 8.28 -0.65
N LEU A 13 5.16 7.49 -0.08
CA LEU A 13 5.49 6.25 0.63
C LEU A 13 6.05 5.18 -0.30
N LEU A 14 5.47 5.01 -1.49
CA LEU A 14 5.81 3.94 -2.41
C LEU A 14 7.05 4.25 -3.24
N ALA A 15 7.52 5.50 -3.25
CA ALA A 15 8.79 5.87 -3.89
C ALA A 15 10.01 5.14 -3.29
N VAL A 16 9.93 4.67 -2.03
CA VAL A 16 11.00 3.87 -1.41
C VAL A 16 10.87 2.36 -1.67
N LEU A 17 9.77 1.92 -2.28
CA LEU A 17 9.54 0.51 -2.59
C LEU A 17 9.95 0.20 -4.03
N PRO A 18 10.43 -1.04 -4.30
CA PRO A 18 10.60 -1.53 -5.66
C PRO A 18 9.29 -1.42 -6.45
N GLN A 19 9.39 -1.15 -7.75
CA GLN A 19 8.26 -0.95 -8.67
C GLN A 19 7.16 -2.03 -8.51
N LYS A 20 7.57 -3.30 -8.44
CA LYS A 20 6.63 -4.43 -8.26
C LYS A 20 5.88 -4.39 -6.93
N GLN A 21 6.54 -4.01 -5.83
CA GLN A 21 5.89 -3.87 -4.51
C GLN A 21 4.97 -2.66 -4.49
N LYS A 22 5.39 -1.55 -5.10
CA LYS A 22 4.58 -0.34 -5.27
C LYS A 22 3.27 -0.66 -5.99
N GLU A 23 3.35 -1.31 -7.15
CA GLU A 23 2.18 -1.63 -7.98
C GLU A 23 1.20 -2.57 -7.26
N ILE A 24 1.72 -3.60 -6.57
CA ILE A 24 0.90 -4.50 -5.75
C ILE A 24 0.14 -3.72 -4.67
N ILE A 25 0.81 -2.81 -3.96
CA ILE A 25 0.17 -2.00 -2.90
C ILE A 25 -0.82 -0.99 -3.51
N GLU A 26 -0.50 -0.39 -4.66
CA GLU A 26 -1.40 0.52 -5.38
C GLU A 26 -2.71 -0.17 -5.76
N ARG A 27 -2.63 -1.35 -6.38
CA ARG A 27 -3.79 -2.15 -6.79
C ARG A 27 -4.57 -2.67 -5.58
N ARG A 28 -3.86 -3.13 -4.54
CA ARG A 28 -4.48 -3.67 -3.31
C ARG A 28 -5.37 -2.64 -2.61
N PHE A 29 -4.91 -1.39 -2.55
CA PHE A 29 -5.61 -0.33 -1.83
C PHE A 29 -6.37 0.63 -2.74
N GLY A 30 -6.38 0.40 -4.05
CA GLY A 30 -7.07 1.23 -5.03
C GLY A 30 -6.50 2.65 -5.07
N LEU A 31 -5.18 2.77 -4.89
CA LEU A 31 -4.49 4.05 -4.83
C LEU A 31 -4.34 4.66 -6.22
N VAL A 32 -4.45 3.86 -7.28
CA VAL A 32 -4.54 4.36 -8.66
C VAL A 32 -5.93 4.00 -9.18
N GLY A 33 -6.70 5.01 -9.57
CA GLY A 33 -8.04 4.81 -10.16
C GLY A 33 -9.16 4.38 -9.19
N ASN A 34 -8.95 4.42 -7.86
CA ASN A 34 -9.97 4.08 -6.84
C ASN A 34 -10.53 2.64 -6.88
N GLN A 35 -10.00 1.75 -7.73
CA GLN A 35 -10.44 0.36 -7.78
C GLN A 35 -9.49 -0.53 -6.97
N ARG A 36 -10.03 -1.16 -5.92
CA ARG A 36 -9.28 -2.10 -5.08
C ARG A 36 -9.35 -3.49 -5.66
N GLU A 37 -8.24 -4.21 -5.55
CA GLU A 37 -8.16 -5.58 -6.03
C GLU A 37 -7.84 -6.56 -4.90
N THR A 38 -8.37 -7.78 -5.05
CA THR A 38 -8.15 -8.85 -4.08
C THR A 38 -6.73 -9.40 -4.21
N LEU A 39 -6.17 -9.94 -3.11
CA LEU A 39 -4.85 -10.62 -3.16
C LEU A 39 -4.83 -11.72 -4.21
N GLN A 40 -5.98 -12.38 -4.43
CA GLN A 40 -6.13 -13.41 -5.43
C GLN A 40 -6.00 -12.80 -6.84
N LYS A 41 -6.80 -11.79 -7.17
CA LYS A 41 -6.76 -11.13 -8.49
C LYS A 41 -5.38 -10.54 -8.81
N ILE A 42 -4.76 -9.88 -7.83
CA ILE A 42 -3.39 -9.37 -7.98
C ILE A 42 -2.41 -10.53 -8.16
N GLY A 43 -2.56 -11.61 -7.39
CA GLY A 43 -1.74 -12.81 -7.53
C GLY A 43 -1.82 -13.42 -8.93
N ASP A 44 -3.04 -13.59 -9.43
CA ASP A 44 -3.32 -14.15 -10.75
C ASP A 44 -2.66 -13.31 -11.86
N ASP A 45 -2.79 -11.98 -11.79
CA ASP A 45 -2.17 -11.05 -12.75
C ASP A 45 -0.63 -11.04 -12.70
N PHE A 46 -0.05 -11.21 -11.51
CA PHE A 46 1.40 -11.27 -11.33
C PHE A 46 1.98 -12.68 -11.51
N GLY A 47 1.13 -13.69 -11.78
CA GLY A 47 1.53 -15.10 -11.89
C GLY A 47 2.08 -15.67 -10.58
N VAL A 48 1.60 -15.19 -9.43
CA VAL A 48 2.06 -15.60 -8.10
C VAL A 48 0.89 -15.95 -7.18
N THR A 49 1.16 -16.74 -6.15
CA THR A 49 0.11 -17.13 -5.21
C THR A 49 -0.37 -15.95 -4.36
N ARG A 50 -1.62 -16.05 -3.87
CA ARG A 50 -2.19 -15.13 -2.87
C ARG A 50 -1.25 -14.90 -1.68
N GLU A 51 -0.62 -15.96 -1.17
CA GLU A 51 0.30 -15.86 -0.04
C GLU A 51 1.58 -15.10 -0.42
N ARG A 52 2.06 -15.22 -1.66
CA ARG A 52 3.19 -14.43 -2.14
C ARG A 52 2.86 -12.93 -2.17
N ILE A 53 1.66 -12.55 -2.61
CA ILE A 53 1.20 -11.16 -2.53
C ILE A 53 1.12 -10.70 -1.07
N ARG A 54 0.61 -11.53 -0.16
CA ARG A 54 0.56 -11.22 1.28
C ARG A 54 1.94 -10.99 1.88
N GLN A 55 2.94 -11.79 1.48
CA GLN A 55 4.33 -11.60 1.90
C GLN A 55 4.88 -10.27 1.38
N ILE A 56 4.69 -9.97 0.10
CA ILE A 56 5.14 -8.71 -0.51
C ILE A 56 4.50 -7.50 0.18
N GLU A 57 3.22 -7.58 0.51
CA GLU A 57 2.52 -6.54 1.28
C GLU A 57 3.19 -6.34 2.65
N LYS A 58 3.43 -7.43 3.40
CA LYS A 58 4.11 -7.36 4.70
C LYS A 58 5.53 -6.81 4.61
N GLU A 59 6.30 -7.23 3.61
CA GLU A 59 7.66 -6.74 3.36
C GLU A 59 7.68 -5.25 3.03
N GLY A 60 6.74 -4.80 2.18
CA GLY A 60 6.55 -3.39 1.86
C GLY A 60 6.24 -2.60 3.12
N LEU A 61 5.24 -3.02 3.91
CA LEU A 61 4.89 -2.38 5.18
C LEU A 61 6.05 -2.37 6.18
N ALA A 62 6.84 -3.44 6.25
CA ALA A 62 8.01 -3.51 7.12
C ALA A 62 9.12 -2.54 6.70
N LYS A 63 9.37 -2.39 5.39
CA LYS A 63 10.27 -1.35 4.85
C LYS A 63 9.77 0.05 5.16
N LEU A 64 8.49 0.32 4.93
CA LEU A 64 7.88 1.61 5.27
C LEU A 64 7.98 1.91 6.78
N LYS A 65 7.84 0.89 7.63
CA LYS A 65 7.99 1.01 9.09
C LYS A 65 9.44 1.26 9.52
N LYS A 66 10.45 0.78 8.77
CA LYS A 66 11.86 1.14 9.02
C LYS A 66 12.13 2.61 8.67
N GLU A 67 11.52 3.12 7.60
CA GLU A 67 11.63 4.53 7.20
C GLU A 67 10.81 5.50 8.10
N LYS A 68 10.03 4.98 9.06
CA LYS A 68 9.21 5.72 10.05
C LYS A 68 9.98 6.76 10.86
N GLU A 69 11.29 6.57 11.03
CA GLU A 69 12.18 7.49 11.76
C GLU A 69 12.24 8.87 11.07
N ARG A 70 11.94 8.95 9.76
CA ARG A 70 11.79 10.24 9.08
C ARG A 70 10.51 10.93 9.54
N LYS A 71 10.64 12.13 10.11
CA LYS A 71 9.52 12.93 10.66
C LYS A 71 8.36 13.09 9.66
N ASP A 72 8.64 13.21 8.37
CA ASP A 72 7.64 13.37 7.31
C ASP A 72 6.88 12.06 7.01
N PHE A 73 7.49 10.90 7.25
CA PHE A 73 6.91 9.58 7.00
C PHE A 73 5.87 9.19 8.06
N LYS A 74 6.05 9.61 9.32
CA LYS A 74 5.19 9.20 10.43
C LYS A 74 3.74 9.68 10.28
N LYS A 75 3.53 10.93 9.83
CA LYS A 75 2.18 11.47 9.58
C LYS A 75 1.49 10.73 8.43
N VAL A 76 2.21 10.55 7.33
CA VAL A 76 1.73 9.92 6.10
C VAL A 76 1.36 8.45 6.35
N PHE A 77 2.23 7.70 7.05
CA PHE A 77 1.98 6.31 7.43
C PHE A 77 0.77 6.15 8.38
N ASN A 78 0.59 7.05 9.34
CA ASN A 78 -0.56 6.98 10.25
C ASN A 78 -1.89 7.23 9.52
N SER A 79 -1.94 8.18 8.57
CA SER A 79 -3.12 8.39 7.73
C SER A 79 -3.41 7.17 6.86
N PHE A 80 -2.37 6.56 6.27
CA PHE A 80 -2.50 5.32 5.51
C PHE A 80 -3.02 4.16 6.39
N LYS A 81 -2.49 3.98 7.59
CA LYS A 81 -2.96 2.94 8.53
C LYS A 81 -4.42 3.15 8.95
N LYS A 82 -4.87 4.41 9.08
CA LYS A 82 -6.27 4.73 9.36
C LYS A 82 -7.17 4.34 8.18
N TYR A 83 -6.75 4.67 6.95
CA TYR A 83 -7.43 4.23 5.72
C TYR A 83 -7.57 2.71 5.66
N LEU A 84 -6.48 1.98 5.93
CA LEU A 84 -6.51 0.51 5.99
C LEU A 84 -7.56 -0.01 6.98
N LYS A 85 -7.68 0.62 8.15
CA LYS A 85 -8.64 0.22 9.18
C LYS A 85 -10.10 0.57 8.80
N GLU A 86 -10.31 1.63 8.03
CA GLU A 86 -11.64 2.00 7.53
C GLU A 86 -12.11 1.10 6.36
N ILE A 87 -11.20 0.31 5.77
CA ILE A 87 -11.45 -0.47 4.56
C ILE A 87 -11.39 -1.97 4.81
N GLY A 88 -10.44 -2.40 5.63
CA GLY A 88 -10.36 -3.74 6.16
C GLY A 88 -11.18 -3.81 7.43
N GLY A 89 -12.50 -3.95 7.28
CA GLY A 89 -13.33 -4.61 8.29
C GLY A 89 -13.01 -6.09 8.32
#